data_AF-A0A9W6P286-F1
#
_entry.id   AF-A0A9W6P286-F1
#
_cell.length_a   1.000
_cell.length_b   1.000
_cell.length_c   1.000
_cell.angle_alpha   90.00
_cell.angle_beta   90.00
_cell.angle_gamma   90.00
#
_symmetry.space_group_name_H-M   'P 1'
#
loop_
_entity.id
_entity.type
_entity.pdbx_description
1 polymer ?
#
loop_
_entity_poly.entity_id
_entity_poly.type
_entity_poly.pdbx_seq_one_letter_code
_entity_poly.pdbx_strand_id
1 'polypeptide(L)'
;MRGRILATAGAATLFMLAGAGCSGIDLRDENGTGISIDEDGGVSVGNGDAEVVIPGAGNASESSGGVRADGESVFTIASSGENIKEDCGDRAVNVVASDTTVVLNGSCGDVNVAGSGNEVHVGTATSVNVVGSKNLVYYASGDPRSADLGTGNVIEAGGDAAP
;
A
#
# COMPACT_ATOMS: atom_id res chain seq x y z
N MET A 1 41.49 29.23 -58.85
CA MET A 1 42.37 28.88 -57.71
C MET A 1 41.68 29.40 -56.45
N ARG A 2 40.87 28.62 -55.73
CA ARG A 2 41.25 27.80 -54.57
C ARG A 2 42.32 28.45 -53.68
N GLY A 3 41.87 29.03 -52.56
CA GLY A 3 42.69 29.42 -51.41
C GLY A 3 41.80 29.59 -50.18
N ARG A 4 41.79 28.60 -49.29
CA ARG A 4 41.07 28.57 -48.01
C ARG A 4 41.95 29.25 -46.96
N ILE A 5 41.38 30.10 -46.10
CA ILE A 5 42.03 30.53 -44.85
C ILE A 5 41.05 30.27 -43.70
N LEU A 6 41.53 29.48 -42.74
CA LEU A 6 40.90 29.14 -41.46
C LEU A 6 41.07 30.27 -40.44
N ALA A 7 40.07 30.46 -39.57
CA ALA A 7 40.22 30.77 -38.14
C ALA A 7 38.85 30.50 -37.46
N THR A 8 38.61 29.41 -36.70
CA THR A 8 38.87 29.22 -35.25
C THR A 8 38.48 30.44 -34.40
N ALA A 9 37.78 30.38 -33.27
CA ALA A 9 37.08 29.35 -32.50
C ALA A 9 36.36 30.13 -31.37
N GLY A 10 35.24 29.64 -30.84
CA GLY A 10 34.56 30.28 -29.70
C GLY A 10 33.20 29.71 -29.36
N ALA A 11 33.08 28.38 -29.28
CA ALA A 11 31.88 27.77 -28.73
C ALA A 11 32.01 27.72 -27.20
N ALA A 12 31.35 28.65 -26.51
CA ALA A 12 31.15 28.55 -25.08
C ALA A 12 30.12 27.44 -24.81
N THR A 13 30.59 26.24 -24.50
CA THR A 13 29.72 25.15 -24.03
C THR A 13 29.31 25.44 -22.60
N LEU A 14 28.09 25.92 -22.43
CA LEU A 14 27.40 26.00 -21.15
C LEU A 14 27.16 24.55 -20.67
N PHE A 15 28.01 24.06 -19.77
CA PHE A 15 27.75 22.80 -19.08
C PHE A 15 26.64 23.06 -18.04
N MET A 16 25.40 22.73 -18.40
CA MET A 16 24.35 22.56 -17.40
C MET A 16 24.72 21.34 -16.55
N LEU A 17 25.15 21.58 -15.32
CA LEU A 17 25.22 20.56 -14.28
C LEU A 17 23.77 20.16 -13.94
N ALA A 18 23.29 19.08 -14.55
CA ALA A 18 22.12 18.38 -14.07
C ALA A 18 22.44 17.85 -12.68
N GLY A 19 21.73 18.35 -11.67
CA GLY A 19 21.85 17.85 -10.31
C GLY A 19 21.52 16.37 -10.30
N ALA A 20 22.48 15.55 -9.87
CA ALA A 20 22.18 14.21 -9.42
C ALA A 20 21.41 14.37 -8.10
N GLY A 21 20.07 14.40 -8.20
CA GLY A 21 19.22 14.16 -7.05
C GLY A 21 19.57 12.77 -6.51
N CYS A 22 19.72 12.66 -5.19
CA CYS A 22 19.86 11.37 -4.54
C CYS A 22 18.53 10.62 -4.71
N SER A 23 18.37 9.92 -5.83
CA SER A 23 17.34 8.88 -5.95
C SER A 23 17.71 7.75 -5.01
N GLY A 24 16.70 7.09 -4.43
CA GLY A 24 16.85 6.08 -3.36
C GLY A 24 17.88 4.95 -3.61
N ILE A 25 18.07 4.09 -2.61
CA ILE A 25 18.98 2.93 -2.73
C ILE A 25 18.20 1.76 -3.33
N ASP A 26 18.63 1.20 -4.45
CA ASP A 26 18.07 -0.05 -4.99
C ASP A 26 19.17 -1.12 -5.10
N LEU A 27 18.99 -2.22 -4.37
CA LEU A 27 19.88 -3.38 -4.34
C LEU A 27 19.10 -4.64 -4.73
N ARG A 28 18.44 -4.61 -5.89
CA ARG A 28 17.74 -5.78 -6.45
C ARG A 28 18.57 -6.51 -7.49
N ASP A 29 18.45 -7.84 -7.48
CA ASP A 29 18.96 -8.69 -8.55
C ASP A 29 18.01 -8.70 -9.77
N GLU A 30 18.44 -9.37 -10.85
CA GLU A 30 17.66 -9.50 -12.08
C GLU A 30 16.34 -10.27 -11.92
N ASN A 31 16.18 -11.01 -10.82
CA ASN A 31 14.98 -11.76 -10.46
C ASN A 31 14.08 -10.98 -9.49
N GLY A 32 14.40 -9.72 -9.16
CA GLY A 32 13.63 -8.88 -8.24
C GLY A 32 13.86 -9.20 -6.76
N THR A 33 14.84 -10.06 -6.43
CA THR A 33 15.25 -10.32 -5.05
C THR A 33 16.17 -9.22 -4.56
N GLY A 34 15.82 -8.60 -3.45
CA GLY A 34 16.66 -7.58 -2.85
C GLY A 34 15.91 -6.59 -1.99
N ILE A 35 16.55 -5.46 -1.77
CA ILE A 35 16.07 -4.40 -0.88
C ILE A 35 16.12 -3.08 -1.65
N SER A 36 15.07 -2.27 -1.58
CA SER A 36 15.15 -0.87 -1.97
C SER A 36 14.66 0.07 -0.88
N ILE A 37 15.20 1.27 -0.87
CA ILE A 37 14.81 2.37 0.00
C ILE A 37 14.46 3.54 -0.90
N ASP A 38 13.21 3.98 -0.90
CA ASP A 38 12.76 5.13 -1.68
C ASP A 38 13.20 6.48 -1.07
N GLU A 39 13.01 7.57 -1.81
CA GLU A 39 13.38 8.92 -1.36
C GLU A 39 12.61 9.39 -0.12
N ASP A 40 11.43 8.82 0.15
CA ASP A 40 10.64 9.11 1.34
C ASP A 40 11.11 8.27 2.54
N GLY A 41 12.08 7.36 2.36
CA GLY A 41 12.61 6.48 3.41
C GLY A 41 11.81 5.18 3.58
N GLY A 42 10.93 4.88 2.63
CA GLY A 42 10.19 3.62 2.60
C GLY A 42 11.13 2.49 2.22
N VAL A 43 10.97 1.34 2.86
CA VAL A 43 11.82 0.16 2.66
C VAL A 43 10.99 -0.92 2.02
N SER A 44 11.44 -1.44 0.89
CA SER A 44 10.88 -2.65 0.30
C SER A 44 11.88 -3.80 0.31
N VAL A 45 11.44 -5.00 0.63
CA VAL A 45 12.25 -6.23 0.64
C VAL A 45 11.48 -7.29 -0.13
N GLY A 46 11.99 -7.70 -1.28
CA GLY A 46 11.31 -8.68 -2.12
C GLY A 46 12.19 -9.86 -2.51
N ASN A 47 11.56 -10.91 -2.99
CA ASN A 47 12.22 -12.05 -3.65
C ASN A 47 11.76 -12.23 -5.12
N GLY A 48 11.13 -11.21 -5.71
CA GLY A 48 10.52 -11.26 -7.04
C GLY A 48 9.07 -11.77 -7.07
N ASP A 49 8.74 -12.70 -6.17
CA ASP A 49 7.38 -13.26 -6.05
C ASP A 49 6.56 -12.58 -4.96
N ALA A 50 7.22 -12.14 -3.89
CA ALA A 50 6.64 -11.47 -2.73
C ALA A 50 7.41 -10.20 -2.40
N GLU A 51 6.70 -9.15 -2.01
CA GLU A 51 7.31 -7.88 -1.62
C GLU A 51 6.83 -7.40 -0.24
N VAL A 52 7.78 -7.13 0.63
CA VAL A 52 7.55 -6.57 1.95
C VAL A 52 7.82 -5.08 1.96
N VAL A 53 6.78 -4.25 2.09
CA VAL A 53 6.87 -2.80 2.01
C VAL A 53 6.58 -2.12 3.34
N ILE A 54 7.48 -1.24 3.75
CA ILE A 54 7.37 -0.29 4.86
C ILE A 54 7.32 1.12 4.25
N PRO A 55 6.23 1.89 4.37
CA PRO A 55 6.11 3.21 3.75
C PRO A 55 6.99 4.27 4.44
N GLY A 56 7.56 5.19 3.66
CA GLY A 56 8.56 6.16 4.11
C GLY A 56 8.05 7.43 4.80
N ALA A 57 6.82 7.85 4.53
CA ALA A 57 6.28 9.08 5.08
C ALA A 57 5.71 8.89 6.51
N GLY A 58 6.57 8.76 7.52
CA GLY A 58 6.15 8.78 8.92
C GLY A 58 7.31 8.66 9.91
N ASN A 59 7.26 9.41 11.02
CA ASN A 59 8.05 9.07 12.20
C ASN A 59 7.73 7.61 12.55
N ALA A 60 8.68 6.80 13.05
CA ALA A 60 8.39 5.41 13.47
C ALA A 60 7.32 5.28 14.59
N SER A 61 6.81 6.41 15.09
CA SER A 61 5.67 6.55 16.01
C SER A 61 4.33 6.90 15.32
N GLU A 62 4.34 7.16 14.02
CA GLU A 62 3.22 7.57 13.16
C GLU A 62 3.25 6.85 11.80
N SER A 63 4.17 5.89 11.60
CA SER A 63 4.13 5.03 10.42
C SER A 63 2.97 4.07 10.61
N SER A 64 1.86 4.38 9.94
CA SER A 64 0.69 3.51 9.73
C SER A 64 1.03 2.29 8.85
N GLY A 65 2.30 1.89 8.86
CA GLY A 65 2.96 0.94 7.98
C GLY A 65 2.81 -0.47 8.48
N GLY A 66 1.67 -1.08 8.19
CA GLY A 66 1.55 -2.53 8.18
C GLY A 66 2.59 -3.13 7.22
N VAL A 67 3.18 -4.25 7.62
CA VAL A 67 4.06 -5.07 6.77
C VAL A 67 3.21 -5.63 5.62
N ARG A 68 3.37 -5.09 4.41
CA ARG A 68 2.79 -5.67 3.18
C ARG A 68 3.60 -6.91 2.79
N ALA A 69 3.02 -7.87 2.10
CA ALA A 69 3.72 -9.07 1.63
C ALA A 69 3.05 -9.51 0.34
N ASP A 70 3.47 -8.94 -0.79
CA ASP A 70 2.81 -9.09 -2.09
C ASP A 70 3.18 -10.41 -2.78
N GLY A 71 2.84 -11.57 -2.18
CA GLY A 71 2.97 -12.89 -2.82
C GLY A 71 1.61 -13.58 -2.94
N GLU A 72 1.10 -13.64 -4.18
CA GLU A 72 -0.20 -14.20 -4.58
C GLU A 72 -1.44 -13.64 -3.82
N SER A 73 -1.86 -12.44 -4.24
CA SER A 73 -3.24 -11.90 -4.17
C SER A 73 -3.91 -11.73 -2.79
N VAL A 74 -3.13 -11.65 -1.71
CA VAL A 74 -3.64 -11.27 -0.37
C VAL A 74 -2.75 -10.19 0.23
N PHE A 75 -3.30 -9.08 0.67
CA PHE A 75 -2.55 -8.07 1.44
C PHE A 75 -3.06 -7.99 2.88
N THR A 76 -2.13 -7.78 3.83
CA THR A 76 -2.44 -7.77 5.26
C THR A 76 -2.25 -6.36 5.84
N ILE A 77 -3.25 -5.88 6.55
CA ILE A 77 -3.22 -4.67 7.37
C ILE A 77 -3.08 -5.12 8.82
N ALA A 78 -1.97 -4.74 9.46
CA ALA A 78 -1.77 -4.96 10.88
C ALA A 78 -1.56 -3.61 11.57
N SER A 79 -2.43 -3.24 12.50
CA SER A 79 -2.40 -1.92 13.16
C SER A 79 -3.15 -1.91 14.48
N SER A 80 -2.96 -0.86 15.29
CA SER A 80 -3.66 -0.67 16.56
C SER A 80 -3.83 0.82 16.87
N GLY A 81 -5.08 1.27 17.04
CA GLY A 81 -5.38 2.66 17.41
C GLY A 81 -5.24 3.69 16.29
N GLU A 82 -5.15 3.26 15.03
CA GLU A 82 -4.88 4.16 13.89
C GLU A 82 -6.06 4.23 12.90
N ASN A 83 -5.94 5.12 11.93
CA ASN A 83 -6.86 5.22 10.79
C ASN A 83 -6.09 4.88 9.51
N ILE A 84 -6.54 3.85 8.79
CA ILE A 84 -5.87 3.34 7.59
C ILE A 84 -6.79 3.46 6.40
N LYS A 85 -6.25 3.87 5.25
CA LYS A 85 -6.99 3.93 3.99
C LYS A 85 -6.18 3.28 2.87
N GLU A 86 -6.77 2.29 2.22
CA GLU A 86 -6.13 1.47 1.19
C GLU A 86 -7.08 1.21 0.01
N ASP A 87 -6.52 0.74 -1.10
CA ASP A 87 -7.27 0.25 -2.26
C ASP A 87 -7.10 -1.27 -2.40
N CYS A 88 -8.22 -1.96 -2.58
CA CYS A 88 -8.22 -3.41 -2.67
C CYS A 88 -7.66 -3.94 -4.00
N GLY A 89 -7.93 -3.29 -5.12
CA GLY A 89 -7.51 -3.74 -6.45
C GLY A 89 -7.87 -5.20 -6.76
N ASP A 90 -9.09 -5.64 -6.38
CA ASP A 90 -9.60 -7.00 -6.51
C ASP A 90 -8.84 -8.09 -5.71
N ARG A 91 -7.99 -7.68 -4.77
CA ARG A 91 -7.24 -8.60 -3.90
C ARG A 91 -8.04 -8.99 -2.66
N ALA A 92 -7.67 -10.12 -2.04
CA ALA A 92 -8.15 -10.44 -0.70
C ALA A 92 -7.39 -9.61 0.35
N VAL A 93 -8.06 -9.33 1.47
CA VAL A 93 -7.54 -8.45 2.52
C VAL A 93 -7.68 -9.12 3.88
N ASN A 94 -6.60 -9.14 4.65
CA ASN A 94 -6.65 -9.51 6.06
C ASN A 94 -6.42 -8.26 6.91
N VAL A 95 -7.43 -7.86 7.66
CA VAL A 95 -7.34 -6.78 8.65
C VAL A 95 -7.15 -7.42 10.02
N VAL A 96 -5.96 -7.30 10.59
CA VAL A 96 -5.63 -7.76 11.94
C VAL A 96 -5.35 -6.54 12.79
N ALA A 97 -6.38 -6.03 13.47
CA ALA A 97 -6.27 -4.75 14.16
C ALA A 97 -7.02 -4.70 15.49
N SER A 98 -6.75 -3.66 16.28
CA SER A 98 -7.55 -3.35 17.49
C SER A 98 -7.81 -1.86 17.59
N ASP A 99 -9.05 -1.48 17.92
CA ASP A 99 -9.48 -0.09 18.08
C ASP A 99 -9.06 0.81 16.90
N THR A 100 -9.16 0.27 15.68
CA THR A 100 -8.64 0.89 14.44
C THR A 100 -9.77 1.12 13.46
N THR A 101 -9.72 2.24 12.72
CA THR A 101 -10.63 2.49 11.59
C THR A 101 -9.91 2.18 10.27
N VAL A 102 -10.51 1.36 9.41
CA VAL A 102 -9.92 0.97 8.12
C VAL A 102 -10.90 1.28 7.00
N VAL A 103 -10.44 1.96 5.95
CA VAL A 103 -11.22 2.27 4.74
C VAL A 103 -10.59 1.58 3.53
N LEU A 104 -11.24 0.53 3.05
CA LEU A 104 -10.85 -0.25 1.88
C LEU A 104 -11.69 0.19 0.67
N ASN A 105 -11.07 0.91 -0.26
CA ASN A 105 -11.73 1.39 -1.47
C ASN A 105 -11.64 0.38 -2.61
N GLY A 106 -12.56 0.53 -3.56
CA GLY A 106 -12.67 -0.31 -4.74
C GLY A 106 -13.30 -1.68 -4.45
N SER A 107 -13.10 -2.58 -5.40
CA SER A 107 -13.54 -3.96 -5.30
C SER A 107 -12.52 -4.80 -4.55
N CYS A 108 -12.97 -5.46 -3.49
CA CYS A 108 -12.21 -6.41 -2.70
C CYS A 108 -12.68 -7.84 -3.00
N GLY A 109 -11.75 -8.80 -2.93
CA GLY A 109 -12.08 -10.21 -2.94
C GLY A 109 -12.71 -10.65 -1.61
N ASP A 110 -11.97 -11.48 -0.87
CA ASP A 110 -12.36 -11.89 0.47
C ASP A 110 -11.75 -10.93 1.50
N VAL A 111 -12.59 -10.40 2.40
CA VAL A 111 -12.16 -9.51 3.48
C VAL A 111 -12.27 -10.26 4.81
N ASN A 112 -11.15 -10.48 5.48
CA ASN A 112 -11.09 -11.10 6.80
C ASN A 112 -10.72 -10.05 7.84
N VAL A 113 -11.61 -9.79 8.80
CA VAL A 113 -11.38 -8.85 9.89
C VAL A 113 -11.17 -9.63 11.18
N ALA A 114 -10.06 -9.39 11.86
CA ALA A 114 -9.68 -10.03 13.10
C ALA A 114 -9.24 -9.00 14.14
N GLY A 115 -9.62 -9.26 15.40
CA GLY A 115 -9.23 -8.46 16.55
C GLY A 115 -10.44 -7.86 17.26
N SER A 116 -10.32 -6.64 17.80
CA SER A 116 -11.39 -6.07 18.63
C SER A 116 -11.61 -4.58 18.45
N GLY A 117 -12.88 -4.16 18.43
CA GLY A 117 -13.24 -2.74 18.45
C GLY A 117 -12.91 -2.01 17.15
N ASN A 118 -12.73 -2.72 16.04
CA ASN A 118 -12.39 -2.10 14.76
C ASN A 118 -13.62 -1.59 14.05
N GLU A 119 -13.47 -0.51 13.27
CA GLU A 119 -14.47 0.00 12.34
C GLU A 119 -13.92 -0.10 10.91
N VAL A 120 -14.50 -0.96 10.08
CA VAL A 120 -13.98 -1.25 8.74
C VAL A 120 -15.01 -0.87 7.69
N HIS A 121 -14.69 0.10 6.84
CA HIS A 121 -15.49 0.47 5.68
C HIS A 121 -14.91 -0.17 4.43
N VAL A 122 -15.75 -0.84 3.64
CA VAL A 122 -15.36 -1.60 2.45
C VAL A 122 -16.17 -1.11 1.26
N GLY A 123 -15.54 -0.87 0.10
CA GLY A 123 -16.22 -0.44 -1.12
C GLY A 123 -17.22 -1.49 -1.61
N THR A 124 -16.70 -2.55 -2.24
CA THR A 124 -17.43 -3.79 -2.50
C THR A 124 -16.61 -5.00 -2.10
N ALA A 125 -17.26 -6.12 -1.77
CA ALA A 125 -16.56 -7.36 -1.45
C ALA A 125 -17.28 -8.59 -2.00
N THR A 126 -16.52 -9.66 -2.24
CA THR A 126 -17.09 -10.99 -2.54
C THR A 126 -17.53 -11.71 -1.27
N SER A 127 -16.73 -11.61 -0.21
CA SER A 127 -17.08 -12.13 1.11
C SER A 127 -16.46 -11.29 2.24
N VAL A 128 -17.10 -11.33 3.41
CA VAL A 128 -16.66 -10.66 4.62
C VAL A 128 -16.72 -11.65 5.78
N ASN A 129 -15.58 -11.97 6.38
CA ASN A 129 -15.48 -12.83 7.55
C ASN A 129 -14.96 -12.01 8.73
N VAL A 130 -15.65 -12.06 9.86
CA VAL A 130 -15.28 -11.28 11.05
C VAL A 130 -15.03 -12.22 12.21
N VAL A 131 -13.85 -12.11 12.81
CA VAL A 131 -13.39 -12.90 13.95
C VAL A 131 -13.00 -11.95 15.08
N GLY A 132 -13.25 -12.35 16.32
CA GLY A 132 -12.93 -11.54 17.51
C GLY A 132 -14.17 -10.88 18.09
N SER A 133 -14.10 -9.61 18.49
CA SER A 133 -15.21 -8.99 19.23
C SER A 133 -15.44 -7.52 18.97
N LYS A 134 -16.71 -7.11 18.88
CA LYS A 134 -17.12 -5.69 18.73
C LYS A 134 -16.53 -5.00 17.52
N ASN A 135 -16.34 -5.72 16.42
CA ASN A 135 -15.95 -5.12 15.15
C ASN A 135 -17.20 -4.66 14.40
N LEU A 136 -17.15 -3.46 13.83
CA LEU A 136 -18.16 -2.89 12.97
C LEU A 136 -17.62 -2.94 11.54
N VAL A 137 -18.34 -3.60 10.64
CA VAL A 137 -17.96 -3.69 9.23
C VAL A 137 -19.09 -3.14 8.37
N TYR A 138 -18.78 -2.13 7.57
CA TYR A 138 -19.73 -1.47 6.69
C TYR A 138 -19.31 -1.61 5.23
N TYR A 139 -20.15 -2.21 4.39
CA TYR A 139 -19.92 -2.23 2.94
C TYR A 139 -20.71 -1.12 2.24
N ALA A 140 -20.10 -0.42 1.29
CA ALA A 140 -20.73 0.70 0.61
C ALA A 140 -21.78 0.23 -0.41
N SER A 141 -21.50 -0.86 -1.13
CA SER A 141 -22.47 -1.49 -2.04
C SER A 141 -22.20 -2.98 -2.27
N GLY A 142 -23.15 -3.66 -2.90
CA GLY A 142 -23.11 -5.11 -3.14
C GLY A 142 -23.88 -5.93 -2.10
N ASP A 143 -23.70 -7.24 -2.17
CA ASP A 143 -24.29 -8.22 -1.25
C ASP A 143 -23.23 -9.31 -0.94
N PRO A 144 -22.22 -8.98 -0.13
CA PRO A 144 -21.14 -9.91 0.17
C PRO A 144 -21.65 -11.08 1.00
N ARG A 145 -21.07 -12.27 0.78
CA ARG A 145 -21.29 -13.39 1.70
C ARG A 145 -20.66 -13.05 3.05
N SER A 146 -21.46 -12.92 4.10
CA SER A 146 -20.99 -12.54 5.43
C SER A 146 -20.93 -13.71 6.40
N ALA A 147 -19.86 -13.82 7.19
CA ALA A 147 -19.75 -14.72 8.32
C ALA A 147 -19.23 -13.98 9.56
N ASP A 148 -20.07 -13.89 10.61
CA ASP A 148 -19.64 -13.48 11.94
C ASP A 148 -19.27 -14.73 12.75
N LEU A 149 -17.99 -14.86 13.06
CA LEU A 149 -17.40 -15.97 13.83
C LEU A 149 -16.97 -15.53 15.23
N GLY A 150 -17.35 -14.32 15.65
CA GLY A 150 -16.95 -13.69 16.89
C GLY A 150 -18.12 -13.37 17.82
N THR A 151 -17.98 -12.29 18.60
CA THR A 151 -19.00 -11.87 19.57
C THR A 151 -19.26 -10.37 19.50
N GLY A 152 -20.52 -10.00 19.26
CA GLY A 152 -20.96 -8.61 19.20
C GLY A 152 -20.39 -7.84 18.01
N ASN A 153 -20.05 -8.54 16.92
CA ASN A 153 -19.70 -7.88 15.66
C ASN A 153 -20.98 -7.45 14.93
N VAL A 154 -20.85 -6.48 14.05
CA VAL A 154 -21.93 -5.97 13.20
C VAL A 154 -21.41 -5.90 11.77
N ILE A 155 -22.18 -6.42 10.82
CA ILE A 155 -21.87 -6.37 9.39
C ILE A 155 -23.10 -5.79 8.68
N GLU A 156 -22.99 -4.57 8.17
CA GLU A 156 -24.12 -3.82 7.62
C GLU A 156 -23.74 -3.05 6.34
N ALA A 157 -24.75 -2.64 5.57
CA ALA A 157 -24.55 -1.76 4.42
C ALA A 157 -24.46 -0.28 4.85
N GLY A 158 -23.88 0.56 4.01
CA GLY A 158 -23.86 2.02 4.19
C GLY A 158 -22.52 2.58 4.67
N GLY A 159 -21.41 1.92 4.35
CA GLY A 159 -20.06 2.41 4.67
C GLY A 159 -19.59 3.58 3.80
N ASP A 160 -18.58 4.30 4.28
CA ASP A 160 -18.02 5.50 3.64
C ASP A 160 -16.91 5.23 2.59
N ALA A 161 -16.63 3.96 2.31
CA ALA A 161 -15.64 3.57 1.31
C ALA A 161 -16.15 3.82 -0.12
N ALA A 162 -15.25 4.21 -1.02
CA ALA A 162 -15.60 4.29 -2.44
C ALA A 162 -15.70 2.86 -3.02
N PRO A 163 -16.82 2.51 -3.71
CA PRO A 163 -16.96 1.21 -4.38
C PRO A 163 -16.06 1.10 -5.62
#